data_AF-A0A938MQ32-F1
#
_entry.id   AF-A0A938MQ32-F1
#
_cell.length_a   1.000
_cell.length_b   1.000
_cell.length_c   1.000
_cell.angle_alpha   90.00
_cell.angle_beta   90.00
_cell.angle_gamma   90.00
#
_symmetry.space_group_name_H-M   'P 1'
#
loop_
_entity.id
_entity.type
_entity.pdbx_description
1 polymer ?
#
loop_
_entity_poly.entity_id
_entity_poly.type
_entity_poly.pdbx_seq_one_letter_code
_entity_poly.pdbx_strand_id
1 'polypeptide(L)'
;MDPIPVRQRRALQRLALLPCQPNDGLLSRDGCGGGPDLLPFLLDAWRQSPFAAGASASHRRDSRVADDLARHAANAARLTWGTADGSCGRVAAWIGQRLIWWPRGIPIGRRIGVVSSRLGRMLEDRLSCFAALRAVCQAMDPRREILLTAEATATARFLQRCSLLFEIPLLSFRVSRPNQSVRRWFEDCLSAKINLSGATELAWTAFVSPPLDEGSDGPRPVAGGTVGPVAAGGRRTRRDCRRTVEPRNDPAPLRDRLVVAASDRIVACHVRPGGHVEDLIVRRLRDRAGQDAADVVLMVGDGLVSPRLARKMQTHGARLVQFGDPSCPTSNMEMSLVNHQGSPGRIITWADMGPADYLTHCTRRQDGPWPDQSEEDYLDDFLLARPGSDHSPLAALRRIATNQVLRGSASAIRGGTKVVCFTAVGLNEIGSLRTFRPHRGRWDFEPYGISISRNWLQDRGTRPVRYGDATEWDCLPDSERPFFQCRFAGQQATIDWSVEREWRHVGDVDLKPLPSNAALLFVPSASEANALAPHSRWPVLVVEP
;
A
#
# COMPACT_ATOMS: atom_id res chain seq x y z
N MET A 1 15.48 25.71 -29.69
CA MET A 1 14.55 25.35 -28.61
C MET A 1 13.24 26.05 -28.87
N ASP A 2 12.12 25.34 -28.76
CA ASP A 2 10.80 25.96 -28.90
C ASP A 2 10.52 26.87 -27.69
N PRO A 3 9.94 28.07 -27.90
CA PRO A 3 9.65 28.99 -26.81
C PRO A 3 8.55 28.43 -25.89
N ILE A 4 8.76 28.53 -24.58
CA ILE A 4 7.75 28.17 -23.58
C ILE A 4 6.60 29.19 -23.61
N PRO A 5 5.33 28.76 -23.58
CA PRO A 5 4.19 29.65 -23.45
C PRO A 5 4.32 30.64 -22.28
N VAL A 6 4.03 31.92 -22.52
CA VAL A 6 4.17 33.01 -21.52
C VAL A 6 3.50 32.67 -20.18
N ARG A 7 2.37 31.97 -20.21
CA ARG A 7 1.66 31.53 -19.00
C ARG A 7 2.47 30.56 -18.14
N GLN A 8 3.15 29.60 -18.75
CA GLN A 8 3.99 28.63 -18.04
C GLN A 8 5.22 29.33 -17.45
N ARG A 9 5.88 30.23 -18.20
CA ARG A 9 6.99 31.05 -17.67
C ARG A 9 6.57 31.86 -16.44
N ARG A 10 5.45 32.58 -16.51
CA ARG A 10 4.92 33.35 -15.35
C ARG A 10 4.58 32.46 -14.16
N ALA A 11 4.13 31.23 -14.38
CA ALA A 11 3.92 30.28 -13.30
C ALA A 11 5.24 29.84 -12.66
N LEU A 12 6.25 29.46 -13.46
CA LEU A 12 7.57 29.09 -12.96
C LEU A 12 8.25 30.23 -12.18
N GLN A 13 8.09 31.48 -12.62
CA GLN A 13 8.57 32.68 -11.90
C GLN A 13 7.88 32.82 -10.54
N ARG A 14 6.55 32.73 -10.50
CA ARG A 14 5.78 32.81 -9.25
C ARG A 14 6.14 31.70 -8.25
N LEU A 15 6.47 30.52 -8.76
CA LEU A 15 6.88 29.37 -7.96
C LEU A 15 8.35 29.42 -7.54
N ALA A 16 9.07 30.50 -7.88
CA ALA A 16 10.50 30.69 -7.63
C ALA A 16 11.37 29.53 -8.16
N LEU A 17 10.98 28.96 -9.31
CA LEU A 17 11.76 27.95 -10.03
C LEU A 17 12.71 28.57 -11.07
N LEU A 18 12.53 29.86 -11.35
CA LEU A 18 13.38 30.69 -12.18
C LEU A 18 14.16 31.70 -11.33
N PRO A 19 15.35 32.15 -11.77
CA PRO A 19 16.11 33.19 -11.08
C PRO A 19 15.35 34.52 -11.05
N CYS A 20 15.67 35.39 -10.09
CA CYS A 20 14.91 36.61 -9.79
C CYS A 20 14.86 37.66 -10.93
N GLN A 21 15.78 37.61 -11.90
CA GLN A 21 15.79 38.51 -13.07
C GLN A 21 16.22 37.76 -14.34
N PRO A 22 15.30 37.07 -15.05
CA PRO A 22 15.62 36.46 -16.33
C PRO A 22 15.77 37.55 -17.40
N ASN A 23 16.82 37.44 -18.23
CA ASN A 23 17.05 38.35 -19.35
C ASN A 23 15.84 38.32 -20.32
N ASP A 24 15.27 39.48 -20.66
CA ASP A 24 14.04 39.56 -21.44
C ASP A 24 14.21 39.20 -22.93
N GLY A 25 15.44 39.02 -23.41
CA GLY A 25 15.78 38.78 -24.82
C GLY A 25 15.38 37.41 -25.41
N LEU A 26 14.86 36.47 -24.61
CA LEU A 26 14.45 35.11 -25.05
C LEU A 26 12.97 35.00 -25.49
N LEU A 27 12.32 36.12 -25.80
CA LEU A 27 10.89 36.18 -26.12
C LEU A 27 10.63 36.08 -27.64
N SER A 28 9.94 35.03 -28.11
CA SER A 28 8.72 35.13 -28.96
C SER A 28 8.46 33.88 -29.81
N ARG A 29 7.33 33.20 -29.53
CA ARG A 29 6.25 32.87 -30.48
C ARG A 29 5.10 32.17 -29.75
N ASP A 30 3.86 32.58 -30.04
CA ASP A 30 2.64 31.96 -29.51
C ASP A 30 2.36 30.63 -30.23
N GLY A 31 2.90 29.53 -29.69
CA GLY A 31 2.54 28.17 -30.08
C GLY A 31 1.69 27.50 -28.99
N CYS A 32 0.47 27.11 -29.31
CA CYS A 32 -0.34 26.22 -28.48
C CYS A 32 -0.02 24.76 -28.81
N GLY A 33 0.98 24.19 -28.15
CA GLY A 33 1.25 22.75 -28.13
C GLY A 33 1.92 22.35 -26.82
N GLY A 34 1.25 21.57 -25.97
CA GLY A 34 1.90 20.89 -24.84
C GLY A 34 2.70 19.69 -25.36
N GLY A 35 3.86 19.30 -24.81
CA GLY A 35 4.64 19.89 -23.72
C GLY A 35 6.12 19.57 -23.91
N PRO A 36 6.97 20.55 -24.27
CA PRO A 36 8.41 20.35 -24.35
C PRO A 36 8.98 20.11 -22.95
N ASP A 37 10.07 19.33 -22.89
CA ASP A 37 10.92 19.23 -21.72
C ASP A 37 11.33 20.64 -21.26
N LEU A 38 10.93 21.00 -20.04
CA LEU A 38 11.20 22.29 -19.41
C LEU A 38 12.62 22.36 -18.85
N LEU A 39 13.31 21.22 -18.72
CA LEU A 39 14.61 21.15 -18.07
C LEU A 39 15.69 21.96 -18.83
N PRO A 40 15.84 21.86 -20.16
CA PRO A 40 16.79 22.70 -20.92
C PRO A 40 16.52 24.20 -20.74
N PHE A 41 15.26 24.61 -20.73
CA PHE A 41 14.90 26.00 -20.50
C PHE A 41 15.27 26.48 -19.11
N LEU A 42 15.00 25.66 -18.07
CA LEU A 42 15.41 26.01 -16.71
C LEU A 42 16.93 26.11 -16.62
N LEU A 43 17.67 25.15 -17.18
CA LEU A 43 19.13 25.16 -17.20
C LEU A 43 19.68 26.45 -17.83
N ASP A 44 19.16 26.82 -18.99
CA ASP A 44 19.56 28.05 -19.68
C ASP A 44 19.23 29.30 -18.86
N ALA A 45 18.03 29.35 -18.26
CA ALA A 45 17.63 30.48 -17.42
C ALA A 45 18.56 30.63 -16.21
N TRP A 46 18.93 29.53 -15.55
CA TRP A 46 19.86 29.54 -14.41
C TRP A 46 21.29 29.91 -14.82
N ARG A 47 21.77 29.46 -16.00
CA ARG A 47 23.10 29.83 -16.55
C ARG A 47 23.21 31.30 -16.94
N GLN A 48 22.12 31.89 -17.45
CA GLN A 48 22.09 33.29 -17.90
C GLN A 48 21.78 34.28 -16.76
N SER A 49 21.59 33.81 -15.53
CA SER A 49 21.35 34.67 -14.38
C SER A 49 22.52 35.65 -14.21
N PRO A 50 22.28 36.98 -14.19
CA PRO A 50 23.33 38.01 -14.14
C PRO A 50 24.19 37.95 -12.88
N PHE A 51 23.77 37.16 -11.89
CA PHE A 51 24.54 36.86 -10.69
C PHE A 51 25.74 35.94 -10.95
N ALA A 52 25.95 35.40 -12.15
CA ALA A 52 27.08 34.53 -12.51
C ALA A 52 28.46 35.22 -12.42
N ALA A 53 28.55 36.53 -12.21
CA ALA A 53 29.81 37.29 -12.22
C ALA A 53 30.31 37.79 -10.84
N GLY A 54 29.66 37.46 -9.70
CA GLY A 54 30.04 37.99 -8.37
C GLY A 54 30.03 36.98 -7.22
N ALA A 55 30.94 37.14 -6.23
CA ALA A 55 31.26 36.15 -5.18
C ALA A 55 30.27 36.04 -3.99
N SER A 56 28.96 36.30 -4.17
CA SER A 56 27.99 36.30 -3.07
C SER A 56 27.50 34.89 -2.66
N ALA A 57 26.90 34.74 -1.49
CA ALA A 57 26.29 33.46 -1.07
C ALA A 57 25.13 33.01 -2.00
N SER A 58 24.41 33.96 -2.59
CA SER A 58 23.37 33.68 -3.60
C SER A 58 23.98 33.06 -4.85
N HIS A 59 25.15 33.53 -5.29
CA HIS A 59 25.85 32.99 -6.45
C HIS A 59 26.20 31.51 -6.28
N ARG A 60 26.70 31.11 -5.10
CA ARG A 60 27.01 29.68 -4.83
C ARG A 60 25.78 28.79 -4.93
N ARG A 61 24.61 29.30 -4.51
CA ARG A 61 23.34 28.56 -4.63
C ARG A 61 22.91 28.44 -6.08
N ASP A 62 22.92 29.53 -6.84
CA ASP A 62 22.47 29.56 -8.22
C ASP A 62 23.35 28.68 -9.12
N SER A 63 24.68 28.75 -8.96
CA SER A 63 25.63 27.87 -9.64
C SER A 63 25.36 26.40 -9.33
N ARG A 64 25.15 26.07 -8.05
CA ARG A 64 24.84 24.70 -7.64
C ARG A 64 23.55 24.18 -8.28
N VAL A 65 22.50 25.00 -8.35
CA VAL A 65 21.25 24.60 -9.03
C VAL A 65 21.49 24.38 -10.53
N ALA A 66 22.22 25.26 -11.20
CA ALA A 66 22.56 25.08 -12.62
C ALA A 66 23.38 23.80 -12.86
N ASP A 67 24.37 23.53 -12.01
CA ASP A 67 25.18 22.31 -12.08
C ASP A 67 24.34 21.06 -11.83
N ASP A 68 23.45 21.08 -10.83
CA ASP A 68 22.52 19.99 -10.55
C ASP A 68 21.60 19.73 -11.74
N LEU A 69 21.00 20.77 -12.33
CA LEU A 69 20.17 20.68 -13.53
C LEU A 69 20.95 20.12 -14.73
N ALA A 70 22.19 20.57 -14.94
CA ALA A 70 23.04 20.09 -16.02
C ALA A 70 23.37 18.60 -15.84
N ARG A 71 23.71 18.17 -14.62
CA ARG A 71 23.96 16.76 -14.31
C ARG A 71 22.71 15.90 -14.55
N HIS A 72 21.54 16.35 -14.12
CA HIS A 72 20.28 15.63 -14.37
C HIS A 72 19.94 15.57 -15.86
N ALA A 73 20.10 16.67 -16.59
CA ALA A 73 19.86 16.71 -18.04
C ALA A 73 20.81 15.77 -18.81
N ALA A 74 22.08 15.70 -18.41
CA ALA A 74 23.06 14.76 -18.97
C ALA A 74 22.67 13.30 -18.72
N ASN A 75 21.96 13.01 -17.62
CA ASN A 75 21.40 11.70 -17.28
C ASN A 75 20.00 11.47 -17.87
N ALA A 76 19.67 12.18 -18.96
CA ALA A 76 18.40 12.11 -19.67
C ALA A 76 17.16 12.49 -18.83
N ALA A 77 17.33 13.16 -17.68
CA ALA A 77 16.20 13.63 -16.89
C ALA A 77 15.33 14.61 -17.70
N ARG A 78 14.04 14.63 -17.39
CA ARG A 78 13.04 15.51 -18.02
C ARG A 78 12.19 16.18 -16.96
N LEU A 79 11.76 17.40 -17.22
CA LEU A 79 10.72 18.07 -16.43
C LEU A 79 9.60 18.46 -17.38
N THR A 80 8.39 17.95 -17.15
CA THR A 80 7.26 18.24 -18.05
C THR A 80 6.14 18.94 -17.32
N TRP A 81 5.35 19.69 -18.09
CA TRP A 81 4.08 20.24 -17.65
C TRP A 81 2.97 19.23 -17.94
N GLY A 82 2.49 18.51 -16.93
CA GLY A 82 1.67 17.31 -17.14
C GLY A 82 2.49 16.15 -17.73
N THR A 83 1.86 15.27 -18.51
CA THR A 83 2.53 14.14 -19.19
C THR A 83 3.21 14.55 -20.49
N ALA A 84 4.25 13.81 -20.87
CA ALA A 84 5.19 14.20 -21.92
C ALA A 84 4.76 13.90 -23.36
N ASP A 85 3.76 13.04 -23.55
CA ASP A 85 3.29 12.51 -24.83
C ASP A 85 2.33 13.46 -25.57
N GLY A 86 2.32 14.75 -25.26
CA GLY A 86 1.36 15.71 -25.80
C GLY A 86 -0.08 15.52 -25.28
N SER A 87 -0.33 14.48 -24.47
CA SER A 87 -1.58 14.27 -23.75
C SER A 87 -1.76 15.23 -22.56
N CYS A 88 -0.94 16.29 -22.46
CA CYS A 88 -0.93 17.27 -21.38
C CYS A 88 -2.35 17.76 -21.03
N GLY A 89 -3.19 18.01 -22.05
CA GLY A 89 -4.58 18.43 -21.85
C GLY A 89 -5.44 17.36 -21.17
N ARG A 90 -5.26 16.08 -21.56
CA ARG A 90 -5.96 14.93 -20.98
C ARG A 90 -5.54 14.75 -19.53
N VAL A 91 -4.25 14.56 -19.24
CA VAL A 91 -3.83 14.28 -17.87
C VAL A 91 -4.09 15.46 -16.93
N ALA A 92 -3.85 16.70 -17.38
CA ALA A 92 -4.15 17.88 -16.56
C ALA A 92 -5.64 18.04 -16.24
N ALA A 93 -6.55 17.58 -17.10
CA ALA A 93 -8.00 17.58 -16.79
C ALA A 93 -8.35 16.65 -15.62
N TRP A 94 -7.54 15.63 -15.36
CA TRP A 94 -7.75 14.66 -14.29
C TRP A 94 -7.01 15.02 -13.01
N ILE A 95 -5.78 15.55 -13.11
CA ILE A 95 -4.91 15.78 -11.95
C ILE A 95 -4.68 17.26 -11.63
N GLY A 96 -5.21 18.18 -12.44
CA GLY A 96 -4.89 19.60 -12.36
C GLY A 96 -3.58 19.96 -13.05
N GLN A 97 -3.23 21.25 -13.02
CA GLN A 97 -1.94 21.73 -13.54
C GLN A 97 -0.82 21.36 -12.56
N ARG A 98 0.09 20.48 -12.99
CA ARG A 98 1.21 19.96 -12.19
C ARG A 98 2.46 19.80 -13.04
N LEU A 99 3.61 19.92 -12.40
CA LEU A 99 4.89 19.51 -12.97
C LEU A 99 5.11 18.02 -12.71
N ILE A 100 5.74 17.34 -13.65
CA ILE A 100 6.20 15.96 -13.48
C ILE A 100 7.70 15.89 -13.73
N TRP A 101 8.43 15.42 -12.73
CA TRP A 101 9.88 15.19 -12.81
C TRP A 101 10.17 13.73 -13.16
N TRP A 102 10.97 13.54 -14.20
CA TRP A 102 11.36 12.25 -14.75
C TRP A 102 12.89 12.10 -14.65
N PRO A 103 13.44 11.59 -13.55
CA PRO A 103 14.89 11.57 -13.32
C PRO A 103 15.67 10.71 -14.32
N ARG A 104 15.00 9.73 -14.97
CA ARG A 104 15.61 8.79 -15.94
C ARG A 104 14.99 8.91 -17.32
N GLY A 105 14.44 10.09 -17.63
CA GLY A 105 13.64 10.30 -18.82
C GLY A 105 12.25 9.68 -18.73
N ILE A 106 11.48 9.87 -19.79
CA ILE A 106 10.13 9.31 -19.93
C ILE A 106 10.26 7.97 -20.64
N PRO A 107 9.78 6.86 -20.07
CA PRO A 107 9.86 5.57 -20.72
C PRO A 107 8.99 5.54 -21.97
N ILE A 108 9.48 4.88 -23.03
CA ILE A 108 8.77 4.71 -24.30
C ILE A 108 8.05 3.36 -24.27
N GLY A 109 6.77 3.38 -24.57
CA GLY A 109 5.95 2.17 -24.63
C GLY A 109 4.51 2.48 -24.24
N ARG A 110 3.64 1.52 -24.50
CA ARG A 110 2.23 1.60 -24.15
C ARG A 110 2.06 1.37 -22.65
N ARG A 111 1.48 2.33 -21.95
CA ARG A 111 1.27 2.30 -20.49
C ARG A 111 0.01 1.53 -20.15
N ILE A 112 0.18 0.40 -19.46
CA ILE A 112 -0.89 -0.48 -19.01
C ILE A 112 -1.10 -0.25 -17.51
N GLY A 113 -2.15 0.50 -17.16
CA GLY A 113 -2.51 0.73 -15.76
C GLY A 113 -3.40 -0.38 -15.23
N VAL A 114 -2.95 -1.06 -14.18
CA VAL A 114 -3.77 -2.06 -13.49
C VAL A 114 -4.37 -1.46 -12.23
N VAL A 115 -5.69 -1.35 -12.21
CA VAL A 115 -6.45 -0.75 -11.11
C VAL A 115 -7.26 -1.80 -10.36
N SER A 116 -7.38 -1.59 -9.05
CA SER A 116 -8.26 -2.36 -8.19
C SER A 116 -8.81 -1.47 -7.10
N SER A 117 -10.06 -1.73 -6.69
CA SER A 117 -10.56 -1.25 -5.41
C SER A 117 -9.70 -1.80 -4.26
N ARG A 118 -9.85 -1.22 -3.06
CA ARG A 118 -9.10 -1.65 -1.86
C ARG A 118 -9.24 -3.17 -1.69
N LEU A 119 -8.11 -3.88 -1.67
CA LEU A 119 -8.07 -5.34 -1.53
C LEU A 119 -8.45 -5.80 -0.11
N GLY A 120 -8.33 -4.91 0.88
CA GLY A 120 -8.60 -5.21 2.28
C GLY A 120 -7.40 -5.85 2.99
N ARG A 121 -7.64 -6.39 4.19
CA ARG A 121 -6.62 -7.15 4.93
C ARG A 121 -6.62 -8.63 4.54
N MET A 122 -7.79 -9.17 4.20
CA MET A 122 -8.03 -10.53 3.71
C MET A 122 -7.68 -10.65 2.23
N LEU A 123 -6.39 -10.85 1.96
CA LEU A 123 -5.91 -11.00 0.59
C LEU A 123 -6.22 -12.39 0.02
N GLU A 124 -6.30 -13.39 0.88
CA GLU A 124 -6.73 -14.75 0.55
C GLU A 124 -8.17 -14.77 -0.01
N ASP A 125 -9.03 -13.83 0.38
CA ASP A 125 -10.37 -13.65 -0.22
C ASP A 125 -10.32 -13.01 -1.62
N ARG A 126 -9.12 -12.71 -2.12
CA ARG A 126 -8.87 -12.00 -3.37
C ARG A 126 -7.92 -12.77 -4.29
N LEU A 127 -7.76 -14.09 -4.11
CA LEU A 127 -6.91 -14.92 -4.97
C LEU A 127 -7.22 -14.77 -6.47
N SER A 128 -8.50 -14.69 -6.86
CA SER A 128 -8.87 -14.45 -8.27
C SER A 128 -8.29 -13.15 -8.82
N CYS A 129 -8.20 -12.10 -8.00
CA CYS A 129 -7.62 -10.82 -8.39
C CYS A 129 -6.12 -10.96 -8.70
N PHE A 130 -5.39 -11.77 -7.91
CA PHE A 130 -3.97 -12.05 -8.16
C PHE A 130 -3.75 -12.97 -9.35
N ALA A 131 -4.63 -13.95 -9.56
CA ALA A 131 -4.62 -14.79 -10.75
C ALA A 131 -4.85 -13.95 -12.03
N ALA A 132 -5.82 -13.03 -12.00
CA ALA A 132 -6.06 -12.09 -13.08
C ALA A 132 -4.85 -11.16 -13.29
N LEU A 133 -4.25 -10.63 -12.22
CA LEU A 133 -3.05 -9.80 -12.31
C LEU A 133 -1.87 -10.56 -12.95
N ARG A 134 -1.64 -11.82 -12.55
CA ARG A 134 -0.63 -12.69 -13.16
C ARG A 134 -0.91 -12.90 -14.65
N ALA A 135 -2.14 -13.20 -15.04
CA ALA A 135 -2.52 -13.38 -16.44
C ALA A 135 -2.30 -12.11 -17.27
N VAL A 136 -2.58 -10.93 -16.70
CA VAL A 136 -2.25 -9.64 -17.34
C VAL A 136 -0.75 -9.55 -17.60
N CYS A 137 0.07 -9.80 -16.59
CA CYS A 137 1.52 -9.71 -16.71
C CYS A 137 2.06 -10.70 -17.74
N GLN A 138 1.59 -11.95 -17.74
CA GLN A 138 1.99 -12.97 -18.70
C GLN A 138 1.59 -12.65 -20.15
N ALA A 139 0.51 -11.89 -20.35
CA ALA A 139 0.03 -11.50 -21.66
C ALA A 139 0.69 -10.23 -22.23
N MET A 140 1.47 -9.51 -21.41
CA MET A 140 2.11 -8.26 -21.83
C MET A 140 3.33 -8.51 -22.72
N ASP A 141 3.57 -7.61 -23.67
CA ASP A 141 4.82 -7.57 -24.44
C ASP A 141 5.83 -6.65 -23.76
N PRO A 142 6.87 -7.17 -23.06
CA PRO A 142 7.80 -6.35 -22.29
C PRO A 142 8.66 -5.41 -23.15
N ARG A 143 8.67 -5.58 -24.48
CA ARG A 143 9.39 -4.67 -25.40
C ARG A 143 8.57 -3.46 -25.83
N ARG A 144 7.24 -3.52 -25.65
CA ARG A 144 6.31 -2.51 -26.17
C ARG A 144 5.40 -1.94 -25.09
N GLU A 145 5.23 -2.65 -23.98
CA GLU A 145 4.29 -2.30 -22.94
C GLU A 145 5.01 -2.09 -21.60
N ILE A 146 4.49 -1.16 -20.81
CA ILE A 146 5.02 -0.76 -19.52
C ILE A 146 3.88 -0.83 -18.50
N LEU A 147 4.10 -1.50 -17.37
CA LEU A 147 3.17 -1.47 -16.25
C LEU A 147 3.13 -0.07 -15.65
N LEU A 148 1.94 0.45 -15.43
CA LEU A 148 1.74 1.76 -14.82
C LEU A 148 1.11 1.62 -13.43
N THR A 149 1.71 2.26 -12.44
CA THR A 149 1.14 2.39 -11.09
C THR A 149 1.44 3.74 -10.46
N ALA A 150 0.87 3.97 -9.29
CA ALA A 150 1.24 5.07 -8.41
C ALA A 150 1.39 4.55 -6.99
N GLU A 151 2.32 5.11 -6.22
CA GLU A 151 2.57 4.72 -4.84
C GLU A 151 1.30 4.85 -3.98
N ALA A 152 1.16 3.92 -3.03
CA ALA A 152 0.01 3.81 -2.14
C ALA A 152 -1.35 3.55 -2.83
N THR A 153 -1.36 3.20 -4.12
CA THR A 153 -2.55 2.56 -4.74
C THR A 153 -2.68 1.12 -4.24
N ALA A 154 -3.87 0.53 -4.35
CA ALA A 154 -4.14 -0.82 -3.85
C ALA A 154 -3.26 -1.90 -4.51
N THR A 155 -2.83 -1.67 -5.76
CA THR A 155 -2.05 -2.61 -6.57
C THR A 155 -0.55 -2.31 -6.59
N ALA A 156 -0.10 -1.17 -6.04
CA ALA A 156 1.28 -0.66 -6.21
C ALA A 156 2.37 -1.70 -5.90
N ARG A 157 2.35 -2.26 -4.68
CA ARG A 157 3.38 -3.23 -4.24
C ARG A 157 3.35 -4.53 -5.05
N PHE A 158 2.17 -4.96 -5.48
CA PHE A 158 2.01 -6.16 -6.30
C PHE A 158 2.53 -5.93 -7.71
N LEU A 159 2.27 -4.76 -8.31
CA LEU A 159 2.80 -4.39 -9.62
C LEU A 159 4.31 -4.20 -9.61
N GLN A 160 4.86 -3.65 -8.53
CA GLN A 160 6.31 -3.61 -8.31
C GLN A 160 6.91 -5.01 -8.30
N ARG A 161 6.28 -5.94 -7.57
CA ARG A 161 6.77 -7.33 -7.56
C ARG A 161 6.57 -8.04 -8.90
N CYS A 162 5.45 -7.82 -9.59
CA CYS A 162 5.22 -8.35 -10.94
C CYS A 162 6.27 -7.88 -11.94
N SER A 163 6.67 -6.60 -11.89
CA SER A 163 7.72 -6.06 -12.78
C SER A 163 9.01 -6.86 -12.67
N LEU A 164 9.39 -7.29 -11.45
CA LEU A 164 10.57 -8.11 -11.21
C LEU A 164 10.34 -9.57 -11.65
N LEU A 165 9.22 -10.19 -11.24
CA LEU A 165 8.93 -11.60 -11.52
C LEU A 165 8.73 -11.91 -13.01
N PHE A 166 8.15 -10.97 -13.75
CA PHE A 166 7.81 -11.14 -15.17
C PHE A 166 8.72 -10.31 -16.10
N GLU A 167 9.75 -9.66 -15.54
CA GLU A 167 10.69 -8.80 -16.28
C GLU A 167 9.99 -7.73 -17.14
N ILE A 168 8.92 -7.14 -16.61
CA ILE A 168 8.12 -6.13 -17.30
C ILE A 168 8.58 -4.74 -16.86
N PRO A 169 8.87 -3.81 -17.80
CA PRO A 169 9.07 -2.41 -17.49
C PRO A 169 7.96 -1.82 -16.59
N LEU A 170 8.34 -1.05 -15.57
CA LEU A 170 7.42 -0.41 -14.64
C LEU A 170 7.62 1.10 -14.59
N LEU A 171 6.54 1.85 -14.76
CA LEU A 171 6.46 3.26 -14.46
C LEU A 171 5.60 3.47 -13.21
N SER A 172 6.22 3.95 -12.13
CA SER A 172 5.57 4.30 -10.87
C SER A 172 5.51 5.81 -10.69
N PHE A 173 4.35 6.34 -10.32
CA PHE A 173 4.22 7.73 -9.91
C PHE A 173 4.29 7.90 -8.40
N ARG A 174 5.10 8.87 -7.94
CA ARG A 174 5.12 9.35 -6.55
C ARG A 174 4.56 10.76 -6.49
N VAL A 175 3.48 10.94 -5.73
CA VAL A 175 2.85 12.25 -5.52
C VAL A 175 3.58 13.01 -4.41
N SER A 176 3.70 14.33 -4.56
CA SER A 176 4.24 15.23 -3.53
C SER A 176 3.58 15.04 -2.17
N ARG A 177 4.34 15.33 -1.10
CA ARG A 177 3.81 15.26 0.28
C ARG A 177 2.71 16.31 0.48
N PRO A 178 1.72 16.07 1.37
CA PRO A 178 0.79 17.10 1.78
C PRO A 178 1.53 18.35 2.27
N ASN A 179 1.05 19.54 1.89
CA ASN A 179 1.61 20.84 2.29
C ASN A 179 3.05 21.12 1.83
N GLN A 180 3.61 20.30 0.94
CA GLN A 180 4.90 20.59 0.31
C GLN A 180 4.69 21.71 -0.72
N SER A 181 5.54 22.75 -0.72
CA SER A 181 5.53 23.74 -1.79
C SER A 181 6.19 23.20 -3.06
N VAL A 182 5.82 23.71 -4.23
CA VAL A 182 6.43 23.29 -5.51
C VAL A 182 7.93 23.52 -5.52
N ARG A 183 8.40 24.64 -4.95
CA ARG A 183 9.84 24.92 -4.81
C ARG A 183 10.55 23.85 -3.99
N ARG A 184 10.02 23.51 -2.80
CA ARG A 184 10.63 22.49 -1.94
C ARG A 184 10.60 21.11 -2.60
N TRP A 185 9.49 20.78 -3.26
CA TRP A 185 9.36 19.57 -4.07
C TRP A 185 10.44 19.50 -5.17
N PHE A 186 10.69 20.60 -5.87
CA PHE A 186 11.70 20.66 -6.93
C PHE A 186 13.13 20.55 -6.37
N GLU A 187 13.42 21.22 -5.25
CA GLU A 187 14.70 21.10 -4.55
C GLU A 187 14.95 19.66 -4.05
N ASP A 188 13.90 18.97 -3.56
CA ASP A 188 13.97 17.56 -3.19
C ASP A 188 14.27 16.69 -4.43
N CYS A 189 13.69 17.01 -5.59
CA CYS A 189 13.97 16.33 -6.87
C CYS A 189 15.44 16.47 -7.33
N LEU A 190 16.02 17.68 -7.19
CA LEU A 190 17.40 17.94 -7.61
C LEU A 190 18.42 17.32 -6.65
N SER A 191 18.16 17.37 -5.34
CA SER A 191 19.15 17.07 -4.29
C SER A 191 19.44 15.58 -4.06
N ALA A 192 18.98 14.68 -4.94
CA ALA A 192 19.07 13.23 -4.78
C ALA A 192 18.47 12.66 -3.47
N LYS A 193 17.84 13.51 -2.63
CA LYS A 193 17.08 13.09 -1.43
C LYS A 193 15.91 12.19 -1.78
N ILE A 194 15.51 12.21 -3.05
CA ILE A 194 14.71 11.17 -3.65
C ILE A 194 15.61 9.96 -3.83
N ASN A 195 15.57 9.04 -2.86
CA ASN A 195 16.25 7.74 -2.96
C ASN A 195 15.85 7.05 -4.27
N LEU A 196 16.76 7.07 -5.25
CA LEU A 196 16.71 6.24 -6.46
C LEU A 196 17.31 4.85 -6.20
N SER A 197 17.75 4.57 -4.97
CA SER A 197 18.54 3.40 -4.54
C SER A 197 17.81 2.05 -4.57
N GLY A 198 16.77 1.91 -5.38
CA GLY A 198 16.08 0.65 -5.65
C GLY A 198 15.52 0.57 -7.08
N ALA A 199 15.91 1.50 -7.95
CA ALA A 199 15.46 1.50 -9.33
C ALA A 199 16.27 0.46 -10.13
N THR A 200 15.65 -0.66 -10.46
CA THR A 200 16.18 -1.60 -11.46
C THR A 200 16.22 -0.93 -12.84
N GLU A 201 16.94 -1.50 -13.81
CA GLU A 201 16.93 -1.00 -15.19
C GLU A 201 15.52 -0.97 -15.80
N LEU A 202 14.63 -1.82 -15.31
CA LEU A 202 13.23 -1.94 -15.72
C LEU A 202 12.28 -0.98 -14.97
N ALA A 203 12.76 -0.17 -14.02
CA ALA A 203 11.90 0.67 -13.19
C ALA A 203 12.17 2.17 -13.39
N TRP A 204 11.09 2.89 -13.74
CA TRP A 204 11.01 4.35 -13.78
C TRP A 204 10.13 4.84 -12.65
N THR A 205 10.58 5.91 -11.98
CA THR A 205 9.78 6.63 -11.00
C THR A 205 9.64 8.07 -11.44
N ALA A 206 8.39 8.52 -11.61
CA ALA A 206 8.05 9.90 -11.93
C ALA A 206 7.48 10.60 -10.70
N PHE A 207 7.91 11.85 -10.44
CA PHE A 207 7.48 12.62 -9.28
C PHE A 207 6.50 13.68 -9.71
N VAL A 208 5.36 13.76 -9.04
CA VAL A 208 4.29 14.71 -9.37
C VAL A 208 4.27 15.82 -8.34
N SER A 209 4.35 17.07 -8.81
CA SER A 209 4.38 18.25 -7.96
C SER A 209 3.04 18.48 -7.25
N PRO A 210 3.03 19.36 -6.23
CA PRO A 210 1.81 20.02 -5.75
C PRO A 210 1.09 20.77 -6.89
N PRO A 211 -0.20 21.18 -6.71
CA PRO A 211 -0.90 21.99 -7.71
C PRO A 211 -0.17 23.30 -8.00
N LEU A 212 -0.16 23.74 -9.25
CA LEU A 212 0.50 24.99 -9.66
C LEU A 212 -0.40 26.23 -9.49
N ASP A 213 -1.70 26.03 -9.26
CA ASP A 213 -2.72 27.08 -9.18
C ASP A 213 -2.98 27.57 -7.73
N GLU A 214 -2.11 27.26 -6.77
CA GLU A 214 -2.21 27.80 -5.41
C GLU A 214 -1.85 29.29 -5.37
N GLY A 215 -2.82 30.13 -5.73
CA GLY A 215 -2.83 31.56 -5.43
C GLY A 215 -3.02 31.86 -3.93
N SER A 216 -2.35 31.13 -3.04
CA SER A 216 -2.48 31.29 -1.58
C SER A 216 -1.18 31.52 -0.81
N ASP A 217 -0.03 31.61 -1.48
CA ASP A 217 1.23 32.11 -0.86
C ASP A 217 1.42 33.63 -1.08
N GLY A 218 0.32 34.39 -0.99
CA GLY A 218 0.43 35.77 -0.53
C GLY A 218 0.41 35.76 1.00
N PRO A 219 1.28 36.49 1.72
CA PRO A 219 1.12 36.66 3.16
C PRO A 219 -0.33 37.10 3.42
N ARG A 220 -1.05 36.36 4.27
CA ARG A 220 -2.42 36.73 4.67
C ARG A 220 -2.39 38.21 5.09
N PRO A 221 -3.12 39.11 4.42
CA PRO A 221 -3.19 40.49 4.87
C PRO A 221 -3.80 40.47 6.27
N VAL A 222 -3.14 41.12 7.21
CA VAL A 222 -3.69 41.42 8.53
C VAL A 222 -5.00 42.17 8.28
N ALA A 223 -6.07 41.69 8.89
CA ALA A 223 -7.41 42.24 8.73
C ALA A 223 -7.43 43.73 9.11
N GLY A 224 -7.74 44.59 8.14
CA GLY A 224 -7.90 46.03 8.36
C GLY A 224 -8.01 46.78 7.04
N GLY A 225 -9.22 46.89 6.50
CA GLY A 225 -9.46 47.68 5.29
C GLY A 225 -10.89 47.57 4.78
N THR A 226 -11.69 48.58 5.10
CA THR A 226 -13.09 48.77 4.74
C THR A 226 -13.30 48.84 3.23
N VAL A 227 -14.32 48.14 2.72
CA VAL A 227 -14.70 48.08 1.30
C VAL A 227 -15.58 49.27 0.93
N GLY A 228 -15.25 49.99 -0.15
CA GLY A 228 -16.14 50.93 -0.84
C GLY A 228 -16.69 50.32 -2.16
N PRO A 229 -17.85 50.77 -2.66
CA PRO A 229 -18.50 50.16 -3.82
C PRO A 229 -18.03 50.80 -5.14
N VAL A 230 -17.79 49.99 -6.18
CA VAL A 230 -17.61 50.49 -7.55
C VAL A 230 -18.42 49.66 -8.54
N ALA A 231 -19.00 50.40 -9.49
CA ALA A 231 -20.11 50.11 -10.36
C ALA A 231 -19.83 49.13 -11.53
N ALA A 232 -20.94 48.69 -12.10
CA ALA A 232 -21.07 47.80 -13.25
C ALA A 232 -20.73 48.46 -14.60
N GLY A 233 -20.20 47.66 -15.54
CA GLY A 233 -20.25 47.97 -16.97
C GLY A 233 -19.23 47.22 -17.82
N GLY A 234 -19.69 46.42 -18.78
CA GLY A 234 -18.91 46.04 -19.97
C GLY A 234 -18.84 44.54 -20.29
N ARG A 235 -19.82 44.05 -21.07
CA ARG A 235 -19.72 42.75 -21.77
C ARG A 235 -18.76 42.86 -22.97
N ARG A 236 -17.72 42.03 -23.00
CA ARG A 236 -17.02 41.63 -24.24
C ARG A 236 -16.92 40.12 -24.31
N THR A 237 -17.43 39.56 -25.39
CA THR A 237 -17.41 38.14 -25.75
C THR A 237 -16.00 37.73 -26.18
N ARG A 238 -15.25 37.08 -25.30
CA ARG A 238 -14.05 36.30 -25.64
C ARG A 238 -14.41 34.82 -25.59
N ARG A 239 -14.12 34.07 -26.65
CA ARG A 239 -14.17 32.60 -26.67
C ARG A 239 -13.28 32.09 -25.52
N ASP A 240 -13.93 31.54 -24.50
CA ASP A 240 -13.29 30.94 -23.33
C ASP A 240 -12.51 29.69 -23.73
N CYS A 241 -11.19 29.77 -23.71
CA CYS A 241 -10.38 28.62 -23.30
C CYS A 241 -10.81 28.31 -21.87
N ARG A 242 -11.71 27.33 -21.71
CA ARG A 242 -12.25 26.89 -20.41
C ARG A 242 -11.14 26.89 -19.37
N ARG A 243 -11.28 27.77 -18.39
CA ARG A 243 -10.47 27.83 -17.18
C ARG A 243 -10.62 26.47 -16.51
N THR A 244 -9.67 25.55 -16.70
CA THR A 244 -9.61 24.27 -15.99
C THR A 244 -9.21 24.57 -14.55
N VAL A 245 -10.15 25.12 -13.78
CA VAL A 245 -10.07 25.16 -12.33
C VAL A 245 -10.03 23.69 -11.90
N GLU A 246 -9.03 23.31 -11.10
CA GLU A 246 -8.99 21.97 -10.49
C GLU A 246 -10.38 21.60 -9.97
N PRO A 247 -10.85 20.35 -10.15
CA PRO A 247 -11.89 19.83 -9.29
C PRO A 247 -11.24 19.68 -7.90
N ARG A 248 -11.11 20.80 -7.15
CA ARG A 248 -10.62 20.84 -5.77
C ARG A 248 -11.40 19.92 -4.83
N ASN A 249 -12.55 19.43 -5.30
CA ASN A 249 -13.46 18.54 -4.61
C ASN A 249 -13.59 17.15 -5.28
N ASP A 250 -12.63 16.71 -6.10
CA ASP A 250 -12.69 15.34 -6.62
C ASP A 250 -12.52 14.35 -5.46
N PRO A 251 -13.54 13.54 -5.13
CA PRO A 251 -13.47 12.63 -3.98
C PRO A 251 -12.45 11.51 -4.21
N ALA A 252 -12.04 11.27 -5.45
CA ALA A 252 -11.08 10.22 -5.77
C ALA A 252 -9.63 10.65 -5.44
N PRO A 253 -8.84 9.78 -4.79
CA PRO A 253 -7.43 10.05 -4.52
C PRO A 253 -6.65 10.42 -5.77
N LEU A 254 -5.76 11.43 -5.67
CA LEU A 254 -4.94 11.91 -6.78
C LEU A 254 -4.13 10.80 -7.46
N ARG A 255 -3.61 9.84 -6.67
CA ARG A 255 -2.87 8.68 -7.18
C ARG A 255 -3.71 7.77 -8.09
N ASP A 256 -4.98 7.55 -7.76
CA ASP A 256 -5.87 6.70 -8.55
C ASP A 256 -6.25 7.43 -9.85
N ARG A 257 -6.54 8.74 -9.76
CA ARG A 257 -6.77 9.61 -10.92
C ARG A 257 -5.59 9.61 -11.87
N LEU A 258 -4.37 9.67 -11.33
CA LEU A 258 -3.15 9.71 -12.11
C LEU A 258 -2.93 8.40 -12.89
N VAL A 259 -3.11 7.24 -12.26
CA VAL A 259 -3.01 5.95 -12.97
C VAL A 259 -4.03 5.88 -14.11
N VAL A 260 -5.29 6.23 -13.85
CA VAL A 260 -6.36 6.20 -14.87
C VAL A 260 -6.08 7.18 -16.01
N ALA A 261 -5.59 8.38 -15.70
CA ALA A 261 -5.36 9.43 -16.68
C ALA A 261 -4.14 9.16 -17.56
N ALA A 262 -3.05 8.67 -16.97
CA ALA A 262 -1.78 8.43 -17.66
C ALA A 262 -1.71 7.03 -18.34
N SER A 263 -2.76 6.22 -18.21
CA SER A 263 -2.84 4.91 -18.88
C SER A 263 -3.32 5.02 -20.32
N ASP A 264 -2.65 4.30 -21.21
CA ASP A 264 -3.09 4.06 -22.59
C ASP A 264 -4.12 2.92 -22.62
N ARG A 265 -3.95 1.92 -21.75
CA ARG A 265 -4.95 0.88 -21.46
C ARG A 265 -5.12 0.73 -19.95
N ILE A 266 -6.36 0.58 -19.50
CA ILE A 266 -6.69 0.27 -18.11
C ILE A 266 -7.16 -1.18 -18.03
N VAL A 267 -6.62 -1.94 -17.09
CA VAL A 267 -7.13 -3.26 -16.72
C VAL A 267 -7.65 -3.20 -15.30
N ALA A 268 -8.93 -3.49 -15.10
CA ALA A 268 -9.56 -3.52 -13.79
C ALA A 268 -9.77 -4.96 -13.34
N CYS A 269 -9.10 -5.36 -12.24
CA CYS A 269 -9.20 -6.72 -11.70
C CYS A 269 -10.38 -6.84 -10.73
N HIS A 270 -10.46 -5.96 -9.73
CA HIS A 270 -11.54 -5.93 -8.75
C HIS A 270 -12.11 -4.51 -8.61
N VAL A 271 -13.43 -4.37 -8.74
CA VAL A 271 -14.11 -3.07 -8.63
C VAL A 271 -15.32 -3.18 -7.71
N ARG A 272 -15.31 -2.42 -6.61
CA ARG A 272 -16.43 -2.34 -5.67
C ARG A 272 -17.51 -1.40 -6.20
N PRO A 273 -18.80 -1.79 -6.15
CA PRO A 273 -19.91 -0.89 -6.48
C PRO A 273 -19.90 0.39 -5.63
N GLY A 274 -20.05 1.54 -6.28
CA GLY A 274 -20.03 2.88 -5.67
C GLY A 274 -18.65 3.31 -5.15
N GLY A 275 -17.58 2.63 -5.53
CA GLY A 275 -16.21 2.99 -5.14
C GLY A 275 -15.56 3.97 -6.11
N HIS A 276 -14.50 4.66 -5.67
CA HIS A 276 -13.76 5.61 -6.51
C HIS A 276 -13.24 5.01 -7.82
N VAL A 277 -12.81 3.74 -7.81
CA VAL A 277 -12.31 3.08 -9.03
C VAL A 277 -13.42 2.92 -10.07
N GLU A 278 -14.65 2.61 -9.64
CA GLU A 278 -15.81 2.59 -10.55
C GLU A 278 -16.02 3.97 -11.16
N ASP A 279 -16.08 5.01 -10.33
CA ASP A 279 -16.33 6.38 -10.78
C ASP A 279 -15.27 6.86 -11.78
N LEU A 280 -14.00 6.56 -11.51
CA LEU A 280 -12.88 6.91 -12.39
C LEU A 280 -12.96 6.17 -13.72
N ILE A 281 -13.24 4.87 -13.72
CA ILE A 281 -13.39 4.09 -14.96
C ILE A 281 -14.57 4.62 -15.78
N VAL A 282 -15.73 4.86 -15.16
CA VAL A 282 -16.91 5.40 -15.85
C VAL A 282 -16.63 6.79 -16.43
N ARG A 283 -15.92 7.66 -15.68
CA ARG A 283 -15.49 8.96 -16.21
C ARG A 283 -14.54 8.82 -17.39
N ARG A 284 -13.61 7.86 -17.36
CA ARG A 284 -12.65 7.61 -18.44
C ARG A 284 -13.34 7.13 -19.71
N LEU A 285 -14.33 6.25 -19.57
CA LEU A 285 -15.15 5.75 -20.68
C LEU A 285 -16.05 6.84 -21.28
N ARG A 286 -16.51 7.82 -20.48
CA ARG A 286 -17.34 8.94 -20.95
C ARG A 286 -16.55 10.08 -21.57
N ASP A 287 -15.26 10.19 -21.26
CA ASP A 287 -14.38 11.23 -21.78
C ASP A 287 -14.07 10.97 -23.26
N ARG A 288 -14.97 11.44 -24.14
CA ARG A 288 -14.85 11.34 -25.61
C ARG A 288 -13.88 12.36 -26.23
N ALA A 289 -13.19 13.16 -25.41
CA ALA A 289 -12.32 14.23 -25.89
C ALA A 289 -10.96 13.74 -26.43
N GLY A 290 -10.66 12.44 -26.32
CA GLY A 290 -9.55 11.80 -27.03
C GLY A 290 -10.07 10.92 -28.17
N GLN A 291 -9.52 11.07 -29.37
CA GLN A 291 -9.86 10.25 -30.54
C GLN A 291 -9.46 8.76 -30.40
N ASP A 292 -8.72 8.40 -29.35
CA ASP A 292 -8.52 7.01 -28.95
C ASP A 292 -9.61 6.60 -27.97
N ALA A 293 -10.49 5.68 -28.38
CA ALA A 293 -11.46 5.05 -27.48
C ALA A 293 -10.72 4.58 -26.21
N ALA A 294 -11.23 4.93 -25.03
CA ALA A 294 -10.63 4.52 -23.77
C ALA A 294 -10.54 2.97 -23.73
N ASP A 295 -9.35 2.41 -23.94
CA ASP A 295 -9.12 0.97 -23.88
C ASP A 295 -9.17 0.53 -22.41
N VAL A 296 -10.39 0.18 -21.97
CA VAL A 296 -10.66 -0.32 -20.63
C VAL A 296 -11.06 -1.78 -20.72
N VAL A 297 -10.33 -2.64 -20.04
CA VAL A 297 -10.58 -4.07 -19.91
C VAL A 297 -11.02 -4.38 -18.49
N LEU A 298 -12.16 -5.07 -18.35
CA LEU A 298 -12.68 -5.54 -17.08
C LEU A 298 -12.51 -7.05 -16.99
N MET A 299 -11.83 -7.49 -15.94
CA MET A 299 -11.74 -8.92 -15.62
C MET A 299 -13.03 -9.33 -14.90
N VAL A 300 -13.75 -10.29 -15.47
CA VAL A 300 -15.05 -10.74 -14.96
C VAL A 300 -14.95 -12.20 -14.54
N GLY A 301 -15.43 -12.51 -13.33
CA GLY A 301 -15.35 -13.82 -12.71
C GLY A 301 -15.58 -13.71 -11.19
N ASP A 302 -15.53 -14.83 -10.49
CA ASP A 302 -15.74 -14.86 -9.04
C ASP A 302 -14.63 -14.09 -8.31
N GLY A 303 -15.02 -13.17 -7.42
CA GLY A 303 -14.10 -12.28 -6.71
C GLY A 303 -13.55 -11.09 -7.53
N LEU A 304 -13.86 -11.00 -8.83
CA LEU A 304 -13.41 -9.95 -9.74
C LEU A 304 -14.47 -8.84 -9.91
N VAL A 305 -14.62 -8.25 -11.11
CA VAL A 305 -15.69 -7.29 -11.40
C VAL A 305 -17.02 -8.02 -11.51
N SER A 306 -18.00 -7.63 -10.68
CA SER A 306 -19.33 -8.28 -10.68
C SER A 306 -20.03 -8.18 -12.06
N PRO A 307 -20.79 -9.20 -12.50
CA PRO A 307 -21.48 -9.18 -13.79
C PRO A 307 -22.44 -7.99 -13.99
N ARG A 308 -23.05 -7.50 -12.90
CA ARG A 308 -23.92 -6.30 -12.94
C ARG A 308 -23.11 -5.05 -13.28
N LEU A 309 -21.96 -4.87 -12.63
CA LEU A 309 -21.09 -3.72 -12.87
C LEU A 309 -20.40 -3.80 -14.24
N ALA A 310 -19.94 -4.98 -14.62
CA ALA A 310 -19.36 -5.26 -15.92
C ALA A 310 -20.31 -4.86 -17.06
N ARG A 311 -21.58 -5.31 -17.02
CA ARG A 311 -22.61 -4.92 -18.00
C ARG A 311 -22.83 -3.41 -18.05
N LYS A 312 -22.91 -2.74 -16.88
CA LYS A 312 -23.04 -1.28 -16.80
C LYS A 312 -21.87 -0.55 -17.48
N MET A 313 -20.64 -1.03 -17.32
CA MET A 313 -19.47 -0.39 -17.94
C MET A 313 -19.31 -0.77 -19.42
N GLN A 314 -19.77 -1.95 -19.82
CA GLN A 314 -19.80 -2.39 -21.21
C GLN A 314 -20.68 -1.49 -22.09
N THR A 315 -21.81 -0.98 -21.56
CA THR A 315 -22.64 0.02 -22.28
C THR A 315 -21.93 1.36 -22.50
N HIS A 316 -20.83 1.60 -21.76
CA HIS A 316 -19.96 2.76 -21.93
C HIS A 316 -18.69 2.45 -22.74
N GLY A 317 -18.56 1.23 -23.31
CA GLY A 317 -17.47 0.85 -24.21
C GLY A 317 -16.35 0.02 -23.57
N ALA A 318 -16.50 -0.44 -22.32
CA ALA A 318 -15.52 -1.33 -21.71
C ALA A 318 -15.53 -2.72 -22.37
N ARG A 319 -14.35 -3.30 -22.57
CA ARG A 319 -14.16 -4.69 -23.00
C ARG A 319 -14.22 -5.61 -21.78
N LEU A 320 -14.94 -6.72 -21.92
CA LEU A 320 -15.00 -7.75 -20.89
C LEU A 320 -14.06 -8.89 -21.26
N VAL A 321 -13.25 -9.33 -20.31
CA VAL A 321 -12.50 -10.58 -20.40
C VAL A 321 -13.06 -11.51 -19.36
N GLN A 322 -13.73 -12.57 -19.82
CA GLN A 322 -14.20 -13.61 -18.93
C GLN A 322 -12.98 -14.37 -18.43
N PHE A 323 -12.67 -14.19 -17.16
CA PHE A 323 -11.66 -14.96 -16.48
C PHE A 323 -12.35 -16.21 -15.95
N GLY A 324 -12.51 -17.20 -16.82
CA GLY A 324 -12.78 -18.55 -16.38
C GLY A 324 -11.48 -19.03 -15.77
N ASP A 325 -11.48 -19.27 -14.46
CA ASP A 325 -10.34 -19.86 -13.81
C ASP A 325 -10.08 -21.23 -14.47
N PRO A 326 -9.05 -21.42 -15.33
CA PRO A 326 -8.88 -22.69 -16.03
C PRO A 326 -8.51 -23.81 -15.06
N SER A 327 -8.05 -23.42 -13.87
CA SER A 327 -7.73 -24.25 -12.73
C SER A 327 -7.07 -23.33 -11.70
N CYS A 328 -7.84 -22.75 -10.77
CA CYS A 328 -7.49 -23.01 -9.39
C CYS A 328 -7.58 -24.53 -9.35
N PRO A 329 -6.51 -25.28 -9.08
CA PRO A 329 -6.72 -26.59 -8.54
C PRO A 329 -7.60 -26.39 -7.30
N THR A 330 -8.91 -26.53 -7.48
CA THR A 330 -9.82 -26.78 -6.37
C THR A 330 -9.23 -28.01 -5.70
N SER A 331 -8.64 -27.77 -4.54
CA SER A 331 -8.53 -28.73 -3.44
C SER A 331 -7.75 -30.03 -3.61
N ASN A 332 -7.01 -30.29 -4.70
CA ASN A 332 -6.19 -31.52 -4.83
C ASN A 332 -4.72 -31.25 -5.13
N MET A 333 -4.17 -30.11 -4.69
CA MET A 333 -2.73 -30.00 -4.59
C MET A 333 -2.32 -30.83 -3.38
N GLU A 334 -2.02 -32.12 -3.61
CA GLU A 334 -1.20 -32.92 -2.71
C GLU A 334 0.03 -32.06 -2.40
N MET A 335 0.00 -31.35 -1.29
CA MET A 335 1.21 -30.89 -0.65
C MET A 335 2.03 -32.15 -0.54
N SER A 336 3.21 -32.18 -1.20
CA SER A 336 4.22 -33.17 -0.87
C SER A 336 4.28 -33.21 0.64
N LEU A 337 3.71 -34.29 1.20
CA LEU A 337 3.70 -34.54 2.62
C LEU A 337 5.18 -34.54 2.96
N VAL A 338 5.66 -33.45 3.54
CA VAL A 338 6.97 -33.47 4.19
C VAL A 338 6.82 -34.63 5.15
N ASN A 339 7.53 -35.72 4.85
CA ASN A 339 7.50 -36.97 5.61
C ASN A 339 8.02 -36.64 7.01
N HIS A 340 7.15 -36.09 7.86
CA HIS A 340 7.41 -36.01 9.27
C HIS A 340 7.42 -37.44 9.75
N GLN A 341 8.58 -37.87 10.24
CA GLN A 341 8.82 -39.21 10.79
C GLN A 341 8.08 -39.42 12.14
N GLY A 342 6.93 -38.77 12.35
CA GLY A 342 6.09 -38.92 13.54
C GLY A 342 4.70 -39.42 13.15
N SER A 343 4.11 -40.24 14.01
CA SER A 343 2.73 -40.68 13.83
C SER A 343 1.80 -39.45 13.76
N PRO A 344 0.85 -39.40 12.81
CA PRO A 344 -0.09 -38.31 12.71
C PRO A 344 -0.89 -38.14 14.00
N GLY A 345 -1.26 -36.90 14.31
CA GLY A 345 -1.98 -36.54 15.51
C GLY A 345 -3.35 -37.21 15.53
N ARG A 346 -3.70 -37.82 16.66
CA ARG A 346 -5.03 -38.42 16.85
C ARG A 346 -6.08 -37.32 17.02
N ILE A 347 -7.20 -37.41 16.30
CA ILE A 347 -8.36 -36.56 16.58
C ILE A 347 -9.03 -37.09 17.85
N ILE A 348 -9.27 -36.20 18.82
CA ILE A 348 -9.81 -36.53 20.13
C ILE A 348 -11.08 -35.73 20.43
N THR A 349 -11.84 -36.23 21.40
CA THR A 349 -13.04 -35.59 21.96
C THR A 349 -12.75 -35.01 23.34
N TRP A 350 -13.68 -34.21 23.87
CA TRP A 350 -13.59 -33.71 25.24
C TRP A 350 -13.49 -34.83 26.29
N ALA A 351 -14.10 -36.00 26.03
CA ALA A 351 -14.04 -37.14 26.95
C ALA A 351 -12.63 -37.77 27.03
N ASP A 352 -11.83 -37.63 25.97
CA ASP A 352 -10.44 -38.08 25.93
C ASP A 352 -9.49 -37.11 26.66
N MET A 353 -9.98 -35.90 26.96
CA MET A 353 -9.20 -34.90 27.65
C MET A 353 -9.14 -35.26 29.13
N GLY A 354 -7.97 -35.73 29.58
CA GLY A 354 -7.72 -35.97 31.00
C GLY A 354 -7.80 -34.68 31.85
N PRO A 355 -7.71 -34.78 33.18
CA PRO A 355 -7.78 -33.64 34.12
C PRO A 355 -6.53 -32.74 34.09
N ALA A 356 -5.92 -32.56 32.92
CA ALA A 356 -4.63 -31.93 32.76
C ALA A 356 -4.72 -30.40 32.88
N ASP A 357 -3.76 -29.85 33.61
CA ASP A 357 -3.58 -28.40 33.79
C ASP A 357 -2.81 -27.82 32.60
N TYR A 358 -3.53 -27.15 31.71
CA TYR A 358 -3.00 -26.53 30.49
C TYR A 358 -2.99 -25.01 30.58
N LEU A 359 -2.03 -24.39 29.90
CA LEU A 359 -2.07 -23.00 29.48
C LEU A 359 -2.32 -22.94 27.97
N THR A 360 -3.25 -22.09 27.56
CA THR A 360 -3.73 -22.04 26.17
C THR A 360 -3.17 -20.84 25.43
N HIS A 361 -2.62 -21.06 24.24
CA HIS A 361 -2.27 -20.02 23.28
C HIS A 361 -3.26 -20.07 22.11
N CYS A 362 -4.13 -19.06 22.01
CA CYS A 362 -5.01 -18.92 20.85
C CYS A 362 -4.24 -18.31 19.68
N THR A 363 -4.28 -19.01 18.56
CA THR A 363 -3.74 -18.56 17.29
C THR A 363 -4.79 -17.75 16.53
N ARG A 364 -4.32 -16.86 15.68
CA ARG A 364 -5.19 -16.00 14.87
C ARG A 364 -4.62 -15.84 13.48
N ARG A 365 -5.44 -15.26 12.62
CA ARG A 365 -5.05 -14.80 11.29
C ARG A 365 -3.81 -13.89 11.35
N GLN A 366 -2.90 -14.07 10.41
CA GLN A 366 -1.73 -13.22 10.25
C GLN A 366 -2.01 -12.13 9.21
N ASP A 367 -2.08 -10.87 9.66
CA ASP A 367 -2.17 -9.73 8.74
C ASP A 367 -0.76 -9.41 8.17
N GLY A 368 -0.55 -9.62 6.87
CA GLY A 368 0.74 -9.38 6.23
C GLY A 368 1.69 -10.59 6.27
N PRO A 369 3.00 -10.41 6.02
CA PRO A 369 3.97 -11.51 5.98
C PRO A 369 4.00 -12.28 7.30
N TRP A 370 4.32 -13.58 7.23
CA TRP A 370 4.68 -14.35 8.43
C TRP A 370 5.92 -13.72 9.13
N PRO A 371 6.10 -13.91 10.45
CA PRO A 371 7.21 -13.28 11.17
C PRO A 371 8.62 -13.65 10.63
N ASP A 372 8.72 -14.79 9.95
CA ASP A 372 9.92 -15.35 9.34
C ASP A 372 9.90 -15.28 7.80
N GLN A 373 8.96 -14.54 7.23
CA GLN A 373 8.79 -14.38 5.78
C GLN A 373 9.16 -12.96 5.37
N SER A 374 9.87 -12.82 4.26
CA SER A 374 10.14 -11.51 3.67
C SER A 374 8.88 -10.92 3.03
N GLU A 375 8.80 -9.59 2.89
CA GLU A 375 7.68 -8.97 2.14
C GLU A 375 7.64 -9.49 0.69
N GLU A 376 8.80 -9.79 0.09
CA GLU A 376 8.87 -10.31 -1.27
C GLU A 376 8.28 -11.72 -1.40
N ASP A 377 8.63 -12.63 -0.50
CA ASP A 377 8.07 -14.00 -0.47
C ASP A 377 6.56 -13.96 -0.22
N TYR A 378 6.13 -13.05 0.67
CA TYR A 378 4.71 -12.84 0.94
C TYR A 378 3.95 -12.41 -0.31
N LEU A 379 4.48 -11.45 -1.08
CA LEU A 379 3.86 -11.03 -2.33
C LEU A 379 3.89 -12.13 -3.39
N ASP A 380 4.99 -12.88 -3.47
CA ASP A 380 5.13 -14.02 -4.38
C ASP A 380 4.09 -15.09 -4.13
N ASP A 381 3.78 -15.38 -2.87
CA ASP A 381 2.79 -16.40 -2.54
C ASP A 381 1.43 -16.10 -3.15
N PHE A 382 0.98 -14.84 -3.12
CA PHE A 382 -0.27 -14.43 -3.78
C PHE A 382 -0.14 -14.39 -5.31
N LEU A 383 0.94 -13.80 -5.84
CA LEU A 383 1.10 -13.62 -7.28
C LEU A 383 1.31 -14.93 -8.03
N LEU A 384 2.01 -15.88 -7.41
CA LEU A 384 2.35 -17.18 -7.97
C LEU A 384 1.43 -18.30 -7.47
N ALA A 385 0.43 -17.97 -6.64
CA ALA A 385 -0.52 -18.93 -6.05
C ALA A 385 0.20 -20.08 -5.33
N ARG A 386 1.21 -19.75 -4.52
CA ARG A 386 1.95 -20.72 -3.71
C ARG A 386 1.16 -21.06 -2.44
N PRO A 387 1.39 -22.23 -1.82
CA PRO A 387 0.69 -22.64 -0.58
C PRO A 387 0.82 -21.65 0.58
N GLY A 388 1.84 -20.78 0.59
CA GLY A 388 2.04 -19.79 1.65
C GLY A 388 1.05 -18.62 1.64
N SER A 389 0.16 -18.50 0.64
CA SER A 389 -0.83 -17.41 0.55
C SER A 389 -1.99 -17.54 1.54
N ASP A 390 -2.17 -18.71 2.16
CA ASP A 390 -3.17 -18.92 3.20
C ASP A 390 -2.66 -18.37 4.54
N HIS A 391 -3.27 -17.29 5.02
CA HIS A 391 -2.94 -16.61 6.27
C HIS A 391 -4.02 -16.81 7.35
N SER A 392 -4.93 -17.76 7.14
CA SER A 392 -6.02 -18.09 8.08
C SER A 392 -5.49 -18.52 9.47
N PRO A 393 -6.35 -18.49 10.51
CA PRO A 393 -6.00 -19.05 11.82
C PRO A 393 -5.55 -20.52 11.74
N LEU A 394 -6.20 -21.32 10.87
CA LEU A 394 -5.82 -22.71 10.65
C LEU A 394 -4.41 -22.84 10.04
N ALA A 395 -4.07 -21.99 9.06
CA ALA A 395 -2.73 -21.96 8.49
C ALA A 395 -1.66 -21.56 9.52
N ALA A 396 -1.96 -20.59 10.39
CA ALA A 396 -1.07 -20.21 11.50
C ALA A 396 -0.83 -21.41 12.43
N LEU A 397 -1.89 -22.13 12.80
CA LEU A 397 -1.80 -23.33 13.63
C LEU A 397 -1.04 -24.47 12.95
N ARG A 398 -1.26 -24.69 11.64
CA ARG A 398 -0.49 -25.67 10.84
C ARG A 398 1.00 -25.34 10.84
N ARG A 399 1.37 -24.05 10.71
CA ARG A 399 2.77 -23.60 10.80
C ARG A 399 3.36 -23.87 12.18
N ILE A 400 2.61 -23.65 13.26
CA ILE A 400 3.05 -23.97 14.63
C ILE A 400 3.27 -25.48 14.78
N ALA A 401 2.34 -26.30 14.27
CA ALA A 401 2.45 -27.76 14.32
C ALA A 401 3.69 -28.28 13.56
N THR A 402 3.93 -27.72 12.37
CA THR A 402 5.03 -28.10 11.46
C THR A 402 6.38 -27.60 11.96
N ASN A 403 6.48 -26.31 12.28
CA ASN A 403 7.75 -25.67 12.67
C ASN A 403 8.09 -25.93 14.14
N GLN A 404 7.10 -26.31 14.96
CA GLN A 404 7.24 -26.56 16.38
C GLN A 404 7.81 -25.35 17.14
N VAL A 405 7.34 -24.14 16.82
CA VAL A 405 7.74 -22.91 17.49
C VAL A 405 6.54 -21.99 17.66
N LEU A 406 6.34 -21.45 18.86
CA LEU A 406 5.49 -20.28 19.08
C LEU A 406 6.35 -19.03 19.03
N ARG A 407 6.09 -18.16 18.06
CA ARG A 407 6.84 -16.91 17.90
C ARG A 407 6.22 -15.82 18.77
N GLY A 408 7.02 -15.23 19.64
CA GLY A 408 6.63 -14.12 20.49
C GLY A 408 6.43 -12.83 19.70
N SER A 409 5.69 -11.88 20.28
CA SER A 409 5.48 -10.55 19.71
C SER A 409 5.56 -9.47 20.78
N ALA A 410 5.96 -8.27 20.38
CA ALA A 410 5.99 -7.07 21.22
C ALA A 410 4.76 -6.17 21.03
N SER A 411 3.92 -6.43 20.02
CA SER A 411 2.93 -5.46 19.49
C SER A 411 1.86 -5.01 20.49
N ALA A 412 1.61 -5.78 21.55
CA ALA A 412 0.60 -5.47 22.58
C ALA A 412 1.21 -5.43 23.98
N ILE A 413 2.54 -5.40 24.09
CA ILE A 413 3.26 -5.56 25.35
C ILE A 413 3.86 -4.22 25.73
N ARG A 414 3.50 -3.72 26.92
CA ARG A 414 4.09 -2.49 27.47
C ARG A 414 5.60 -2.69 27.61
N GLY A 415 6.39 -1.72 27.17
CA GLY A 415 7.86 -1.82 27.15
C GLY A 415 8.43 -2.53 25.91
N GLY A 416 7.60 -3.11 25.03
CA GLY A 416 8.06 -3.66 23.75
C GLY A 416 8.84 -4.97 23.85
N THR A 417 8.81 -5.65 25.00
CA THR A 417 9.44 -6.98 25.13
C THR A 417 8.67 -8.01 24.32
N LYS A 418 9.39 -8.81 23.53
CA LYS A 418 8.83 -9.92 22.77
C LYS A 418 8.42 -11.05 23.73
N VAL A 419 7.15 -11.41 23.75
CA VAL A 419 6.64 -12.53 24.57
C VAL A 419 5.65 -13.42 23.80
N VAL A 420 5.52 -14.67 24.23
CA VAL A 420 4.36 -15.53 23.90
C VAL A 420 3.39 -15.48 25.07
N CYS A 421 2.15 -15.10 24.78
CA CYS A 421 1.09 -15.02 25.78
C CYS A 421 0.25 -16.30 25.78
N PHE A 422 -0.14 -16.73 26.98
CA PHE A 422 -1.05 -17.83 27.22
C PHE A 422 -2.16 -17.37 28.17
N THR A 423 -3.26 -18.11 28.21
CA THR A 423 -4.32 -17.96 29.21
C THR A 423 -4.44 -19.22 30.06
N ALA A 424 -4.66 -19.05 31.37
CA ALA A 424 -5.05 -20.14 32.27
C ALA A 424 -6.58 -20.34 32.35
N VAL A 425 -7.35 -19.65 31.50
CA VAL A 425 -8.79 -19.88 31.35
C VAL A 425 -9.01 -21.22 30.64
N GLY A 426 -9.94 -22.02 31.15
CA GLY A 426 -10.24 -23.34 30.60
C GLY A 426 -10.71 -23.27 29.15
N LEU A 427 -10.36 -24.25 28.33
CA LEU A 427 -10.71 -24.25 26.91
C LEU A 427 -12.23 -24.18 26.68
N ASN A 428 -13.03 -24.75 27.58
CA ASN A 428 -14.49 -24.67 27.62
C ASN A 428 -15.03 -23.27 27.96
N GLU A 429 -14.21 -22.41 28.57
CA GLU A 429 -14.57 -21.04 28.98
C GLU A 429 -14.08 -19.98 27.99
N ILE A 430 -13.08 -20.29 27.14
CA ILE A 430 -12.47 -19.33 26.19
C ILE A 430 -13.51 -18.74 25.22
N GLY A 431 -14.53 -19.51 24.82
CA GLY A 431 -15.61 -19.01 23.98
C GLY A 431 -16.35 -17.82 24.60
N SER A 432 -16.50 -17.79 25.94
CA SER A 432 -17.15 -16.67 26.65
C SER A 432 -16.32 -15.37 26.62
N LEU A 433 -15.00 -15.46 26.41
CA LEU A 433 -14.10 -14.32 26.31
C LEU A 433 -14.00 -13.77 24.89
N ARG A 434 -14.60 -14.46 23.91
CA ARG A 434 -14.53 -14.10 22.49
C ARG A 434 -15.30 -12.82 22.20
N THR A 435 -14.61 -11.69 22.32
CA THR A 435 -15.14 -10.36 22.03
C THR A 435 -14.49 -9.77 20.79
N PHE A 436 -15.29 -9.30 19.84
CA PHE A 436 -14.77 -8.56 18.69
C PHE A 436 -14.36 -7.15 19.13
N ARG A 437 -13.15 -6.73 18.76
CA ARG A 437 -12.62 -5.40 19.05
C ARG A 437 -12.56 -4.57 17.77
N PRO A 438 -13.56 -3.70 17.50
CA PRO A 438 -13.62 -2.93 16.25
C PRO A 438 -12.37 -2.10 15.96
N HIS A 439 -11.78 -1.49 17.00
CA HIS A 439 -10.57 -0.68 16.87
C HIS A 439 -9.32 -1.49 16.46
N ARG A 440 -9.29 -2.80 16.75
CA ARG A 440 -8.24 -3.73 16.28
C ARG A 440 -8.63 -4.45 14.99
N GLY A 441 -9.93 -4.55 14.72
CA GLY A 441 -10.49 -5.30 13.61
C GLY A 441 -10.30 -6.81 13.77
N ARG A 442 -10.32 -7.32 15.00
CA ARG A 442 -10.10 -8.73 15.31
C ARG A 442 -10.83 -9.18 16.59
N TRP A 443 -10.99 -10.49 16.75
CA TRP A 443 -11.40 -11.12 17.99
C TRP A 443 -10.21 -11.24 18.96
N ASP A 444 -10.47 -11.14 20.27
CA ASP A 444 -9.42 -11.35 21.28
C ASP A 444 -9.02 -12.84 21.38
N PHE A 445 -10.01 -13.74 21.27
CA PHE A 445 -9.82 -15.19 21.23
C PHE A 445 -10.48 -15.77 19.97
N GLU A 446 -9.73 -16.59 19.24
CA GLU A 446 -10.24 -17.37 18.12
C GLU A 446 -10.25 -18.85 18.53
N PRO A 447 -11.17 -19.69 17.99
CA PRO A 447 -11.29 -21.10 18.35
C PRO A 447 -10.21 -21.97 17.68
N TYR A 448 -8.99 -21.46 17.59
CA TYR A 448 -7.82 -22.14 17.04
C TYR A 448 -6.64 -21.94 17.99
N GLY A 449 -5.90 -22.99 18.31
CA GLY A 449 -4.71 -22.82 19.12
C GLY A 449 -4.08 -24.10 19.63
N ILE A 450 -3.17 -23.92 20.60
CA ILE A 450 -2.48 -25.00 21.30
C ILE A 450 -2.65 -24.82 22.80
N SER A 451 -2.97 -25.90 23.49
CA SER A 451 -2.98 -26.00 24.96
C SER A 451 -1.78 -26.83 25.39
N ILE A 452 -0.91 -26.29 26.24
CA ILE A 452 0.37 -26.89 26.65
C ILE A 452 0.41 -27.04 28.16
N SER A 453 0.93 -28.17 28.65
CA SER A 453 1.04 -28.46 30.08
C SER A 453 1.67 -27.28 30.82
N ARG A 454 0.99 -26.81 31.87
CA ARG A 454 1.43 -25.68 32.68
C ARG A 454 2.82 -25.92 33.27
N ASN A 455 3.03 -27.10 33.87
CA ASN A 455 4.32 -27.47 34.48
C ASN A 455 5.46 -27.39 33.45
N TRP A 456 5.25 -27.93 32.25
CA TRP A 456 6.26 -27.91 31.20
C TRP A 456 6.66 -26.49 30.78
N LEU A 457 5.68 -25.57 30.73
CA LEU A 457 5.90 -24.15 30.44
C LEU A 457 6.60 -23.42 31.60
N GLN A 458 6.20 -23.71 32.85
CA GLN A 458 6.80 -23.11 34.05
C GLN A 458 8.29 -23.48 34.19
N ASP A 459 8.63 -24.75 33.92
CA ASP A 459 10.02 -25.23 33.91
C ASP A 459 10.90 -24.49 32.88
N ARG A 460 10.27 -23.77 31.94
CA ARG A 460 10.92 -22.96 30.90
C ARG A 460 10.75 -21.46 31.13
N GLY A 461 10.34 -21.04 32.33
CA GLY A 461 10.26 -19.63 32.70
C GLY A 461 8.98 -18.92 32.27
N THR A 462 7.94 -19.64 31.85
CA THR A 462 6.60 -19.04 31.68
C THR A 462 6.03 -18.71 33.05
N ARG A 463 5.55 -17.47 33.24
CA ARG A 463 5.09 -16.95 34.53
C ARG A 463 3.72 -16.28 34.40
N PRO A 464 2.91 -16.25 35.48
CA PRO A 464 1.65 -15.52 35.47
C PRO A 464 1.90 -14.02 35.40
N VAL A 465 0.99 -13.31 34.76
CA VAL A 465 1.02 -11.85 34.67
C VAL A 465 0.55 -11.23 35.98
N ARG A 466 1.27 -10.20 36.43
CA ARG A 466 0.86 -9.30 37.52
C ARG A 466 0.00 -8.18 36.95
N TYR A 467 -1.22 -8.07 37.45
CA TYR A 467 -2.14 -7.01 37.10
C TYR A 467 -2.00 -5.83 38.04
N GLY A 468 -1.90 -4.62 37.49
CA GLY A 468 -1.71 -3.43 38.29
C GLY A 468 -1.99 -2.11 37.58
N ASP A 469 -1.55 -1.00 38.19
CA ASP A 469 -1.71 0.35 37.66
C ASP A 469 -0.41 0.98 37.13
N ALA A 470 -0.46 2.26 36.73
CA ALA A 470 0.70 2.97 36.21
C ALA A 470 1.81 3.13 37.26
N THR A 471 1.45 3.38 38.52
CA THR A 471 2.37 3.55 39.63
C THR A 471 3.12 2.25 39.91
N GLU A 472 2.41 1.13 39.92
CA GLU A 472 3.04 -0.18 40.08
C GLU A 472 4.03 -0.47 38.96
N TRP A 473 3.68 -0.17 37.71
CA TRP A 473 4.61 -0.34 36.58
C TRP A 473 5.90 0.47 36.75
N ASP A 474 5.80 1.73 37.15
CA ASP A 474 6.97 2.61 37.27
C ASP A 474 7.96 2.11 38.33
N CYS A 475 7.45 1.41 39.35
CA CYS A 475 8.25 0.79 40.41
C CYS A 475 8.77 -0.61 40.06
N LEU A 476 8.34 -1.23 38.95
CA LEU A 476 8.80 -2.58 38.60
C LEU A 476 10.22 -2.59 38.02
N PRO A 477 11.07 -3.54 38.46
CA PRO A 477 12.37 -3.76 37.83
C PRO A 477 12.18 -4.31 36.41
N ASP A 478 13.17 -4.07 35.53
CA ASP A 478 13.07 -4.43 34.10
C ASP A 478 12.82 -5.92 33.86
N SER A 479 13.28 -6.80 34.74
CA SER A 479 13.04 -8.24 34.66
C SER A 479 11.59 -8.65 34.92
N GLU A 480 10.81 -7.83 35.63
CA GLU A 480 9.41 -8.09 35.98
C GLU A 480 8.43 -7.42 35.00
N ARG A 481 8.86 -6.38 34.30
CA ARG A 481 8.05 -5.62 33.33
C ARG A 481 7.40 -6.50 32.24
N PRO A 482 8.06 -7.52 31.66
CA PRO A 482 7.41 -8.39 30.67
C PRO A 482 6.17 -9.11 31.22
N PHE A 483 6.10 -9.32 32.53
CA PHE A 483 5.02 -10.02 33.22
C PHE A 483 4.00 -9.06 33.83
N PHE A 484 3.95 -7.79 33.42
CA PHE A 484 2.96 -6.82 33.90
C PHE A 484 1.86 -6.55 32.86
N GLN A 485 0.62 -6.37 33.34
CA GLN A 485 -0.51 -5.92 32.54
C GLN A 485 -1.34 -4.90 33.32
N CYS A 486 -1.76 -3.83 32.66
CA CYS A 486 -2.72 -2.90 33.27
C CYS A 486 -4.03 -3.65 33.54
N ARG A 487 -4.50 -3.65 34.79
CA ARG A 487 -5.73 -4.36 35.16
C ARG A 487 -6.94 -3.81 34.42
N PHE A 488 -7.11 -2.49 34.46
CA PHE A 488 -8.24 -1.82 33.83
C PHE A 488 -7.80 -0.97 32.65
N ALA A 489 -8.62 -0.93 31.58
CA ALA A 489 -8.39 -0.09 30.41
C ALA A 489 -9.67 0.56 29.88
N GLY A 490 -9.49 1.53 28.98
CA GLY A 490 -10.54 2.35 28.39
C GLY A 490 -10.69 3.71 29.07
N GLN A 491 -11.40 4.65 28.44
CA GLN A 491 -11.58 6.02 28.96
C GLN A 491 -12.22 6.07 30.35
N GLN A 492 -12.94 5.01 30.75
CA GLN A 492 -13.60 4.86 32.04
C GLN A 492 -13.16 3.60 32.79
N ALA A 493 -12.02 2.99 32.43
CA ALA A 493 -11.51 1.78 33.09
C ALA A 493 -12.51 0.59 33.11
N THR A 494 -13.38 0.50 32.11
CA THR A 494 -14.50 -0.48 32.07
C THR A 494 -14.07 -1.87 31.65
N ILE A 495 -12.88 -2.03 31.08
CA ILE A 495 -12.37 -3.33 30.62
C ILE A 495 -11.42 -3.87 31.68
N ASP A 496 -11.81 -4.96 32.36
CA ASP A 496 -10.93 -5.71 33.28
C ASP A 496 -10.18 -6.81 32.51
N TRP A 497 -8.87 -6.67 32.36
CA TRP A 497 -8.01 -7.64 31.69
C TRP A 497 -7.63 -8.84 32.59
N SER A 498 -7.90 -8.78 33.90
CA SER A 498 -7.58 -9.89 34.82
C SER A 498 -8.42 -11.14 34.57
N VAL A 499 -9.55 -10.99 33.87
CA VAL A 499 -10.40 -12.11 33.44
C VAL A 499 -9.68 -13.08 32.49
N GLU A 500 -8.66 -12.60 31.75
CA GLU A 500 -7.89 -13.43 30.82
C GLU A 500 -6.90 -14.35 31.52
N ARG A 501 -6.61 -14.15 32.83
CA ARG A 501 -5.65 -14.94 33.61
C ARG A 501 -4.37 -15.22 32.82
N GLU A 502 -3.76 -14.16 32.31
CA GLU A 502 -2.67 -14.20 31.33
C GLU A 502 -1.37 -14.76 31.95
N TRP A 503 -0.64 -15.54 31.17
CA TRP A 503 0.71 -16.00 31.44
C TRP A 503 1.61 -15.61 30.27
N ARG A 504 2.89 -15.34 30.53
CA ARG A 504 3.84 -14.94 29.48
C ARG A 504 5.11 -15.74 29.54
N HIS A 505 5.68 -15.99 28.37
CA HIS A 505 7.03 -16.49 28.16
C HIS A 505 7.84 -15.45 27.41
N VAL A 506 9.06 -15.14 27.86
CA VAL A 506 9.92 -14.15 27.19
C VAL A 506 10.60 -14.78 25.98
N GLY A 507 10.45 -14.15 24.81
CA GLY A 507 10.99 -14.66 23.55
C GLY A 507 10.05 -15.63 22.83
N ASP A 508 10.64 -16.54 22.06
CA ASP A 508 9.94 -17.61 21.34
C ASP A 508 9.94 -18.89 22.18
N VAL A 509 8.89 -19.71 22.07
CA VAL A 509 8.83 -21.02 22.74
C VAL A 509 9.18 -22.10 21.73
N ASP A 510 10.29 -22.80 21.94
CA ASP A 510 10.66 -24.00 21.18
C ASP A 510 9.81 -25.19 21.64
N LEU A 511 8.96 -25.69 20.75
CA LEU A 511 8.09 -26.83 21.00
C LEU A 511 8.73 -28.15 20.59
N LYS A 512 9.91 -28.19 19.96
CA LYS A 512 10.59 -29.46 19.60
C LYS A 512 10.77 -30.42 20.79
N PRO A 513 11.16 -29.98 22.01
CA PRO A 513 11.28 -30.87 23.16
C PRO A 513 9.96 -31.16 23.87
N LEU A 514 8.81 -30.65 23.39
CA LEU A 514 7.50 -30.88 24.01
C LEU A 514 6.98 -32.30 23.72
N PRO A 515 6.74 -33.14 24.73
CA PRO A 515 6.18 -34.48 24.53
C PRO A 515 4.81 -34.46 23.82
N SER A 516 4.47 -35.52 23.09
CA SER A 516 3.19 -35.63 22.38
C SER A 516 1.97 -35.67 23.30
N ASN A 517 2.14 -36.08 24.56
CA ASN A 517 1.10 -36.11 25.59
C ASN A 517 1.05 -34.83 26.46
N ALA A 518 1.94 -33.86 26.22
CA ALA A 518 2.03 -32.63 27.02
C ALA A 518 1.33 -31.43 26.35
N ALA A 519 0.71 -31.63 25.19
CA ALA A 519 -0.09 -30.62 24.51
C ALA A 519 -1.17 -31.22 23.62
N LEU A 520 -2.12 -30.38 23.25
CA LEU A 520 -3.14 -30.64 22.24
C LEU A 520 -3.36 -29.38 21.39
N LEU A 521 -3.73 -29.56 20.13
CA LEU A 521 -4.21 -28.50 19.26
C LEU A 521 -5.73 -28.48 19.29
N PHE A 522 -6.35 -27.33 19.03
CA PHE A 522 -7.80 -27.23 18.89
C PHE A 522 -8.22 -26.39 17.70
N VAL A 523 -9.37 -26.75 17.12
CA VAL A 523 -9.98 -26.15 15.91
C VAL A 523 -11.51 -26.19 16.01
N PRO A 524 -12.26 -25.36 15.26
CA PRO A 524 -13.71 -25.27 15.44
C PRO A 524 -14.53 -26.35 14.72
N SER A 525 -13.91 -27.16 13.87
CA SER A 525 -14.64 -28.16 13.07
C SER A 525 -13.87 -29.45 12.84
N ALA A 526 -14.61 -30.55 12.64
CA ALA A 526 -14.02 -31.85 12.30
C ALA A 526 -13.27 -31.83 10.96
N SER A 527 -13.75 -31.06 9.98
CA SER A 527 -13.08 -30.90 8.68
C SER A 527 -11.67 -30.33 8.85
N GLU A 528 -11.54 -29.29 9.67
CA GLU A 528 -10.24 -28.66 9.94
C GLU A 528 -9.35 -29.53 10.83
N ALA A 529 -9.93 -30.31 11.73
CA ALA A 529 -9.18 -31.29 12.52
C ALA A 529 -8.54 -32.35 11.63
N ASN A 530 -9.31 -32.87 10.66
CA ASN A 530 -8.80 -33.79 9.64
C ASN A 530 -7.70 -33.15 8.77
N ALA A 531 -7.84 -31.87 8.43
CA ALA A 531 -6.83 -31.14 7.67
C ALA A 531 -5.55 -30.82 8.46
N LEU A 532 -5.63 -30.76 9.80
CA LEU A 532 -4.50 -30.41 10.67
C LEU A 532 -3.76 -31.64 11.21
N ALA A 533 -4.48 -32.73 11.51
CA ALA A 533 -3.94 -33.95 12.10
C ALA A 533 -2.68 -34.52 11.40
N PRO A 534 -2.58 -34.55 10.05
CA PRO A 534 -1.38 -35.02 9.36
C PRO A 534 -0.12 -34.19 9.61
N HIS A 535 -0.27 -32.94 10.07
CA HIS A 535 0.82 -32.01 10.33
C HIS A 535 1.19 -31.88 11.81
N SER A 536 0.47 -32.61 12.69
CA SER A 536 0.64 -32.51 14.12
C SER A 536 1.11 -33.84 14.70
N ARG A 537 2.00 -33.81 15.69
CA ARG A 537 2.27 -34.95 16.58
C ARG A 537 1.43 -34.94 17.86
N TRP A 538 0.76 -33.82 18.11
CA TRP A 538 -0.13 -33.65 19.25
C TRP A 538 -1.57 -33.98 18.84
N PRO A 539 -2.41 -34.49 19.75
CA PRO A 539 -3.82 -34.67 19.49
C PRO A 539 -4.51 -33.39 19.03
N VAL A 540 -5.56 -33.53 18.21
CA VAL A 540 -6.38 -32.41 17.74
C VAL A 540 -7.79 -32.54 18.30
N LEU A 541 -8.23 -31.54 19.04
CA LEU A 541 -9.56 -31.45 19.65
C LEU A 541 -10.47 -30.54 18.81
N VAL A 542 -11.72 -30.95 18.62
CA VAL A 542 -12.76 -30.09 18.05
C VAL A 542 -13.44 -29.32 19.18
N VAL A 543 -13.42 -27.99 19.11
CA VAL A 543 -14.10 -27.11 20.07
C VAL A 543 -15.26 -26.42 19.35
N GLU A 544 -16.48 -26.60 19.84
CA GLU A 544 -17.62 -25.90 19.23
C GLU A 544 -17.51 -24.39 19.55
N PRO A 545 -17.67 -23.49 18.54
CA PRO A 545 -17.49 -22.03 18.71
C PRO A 545 -18.42 -21.34 19.70
#